data_AF-A0A0K1ENS1-F1
#
_entry.id   AF-A0A0K1ENS1-F1
#
_cell.length_a   1.000
_cell.length_b   1.000
_cell.length_c   1.000
_cell.angle_alpha   90.00
_cell.angle_beta   90.00
_cell.angle_gamma   90.00
#
_symmetry.space_group_name_H-M   'P 1'
#
loop_
_entity.id
_entity.type
_entity.pdbx_description
1 polymer ?
#
loop_
_entity_poly.entity_id
_entity_poly.type
_entity_poly.pdbx_seq_one_letter_code
_entity_poly.pdbx_strand_id
1 'polypeptide(L)'
;MTVAARPSLPTVQGSAPPAPRARTSFERVGPEDQFHDYVLGAYTPVAPAEGKLRSLALLVESFALAGLEEEGLRLVRCVREGLGAFRTVWGVKRVHATEAMAWELYFYDWERAHADVSLPRLREILAPSVDVDAREPFPLPWHMVSIEVSSEALAQRGRVAAHVYIDMRSYELSGDKFTFENVYTFHDPRTEVDMILHRLRSSVHFDPDRDGLATLMPPPLRRCGKMCVANKRASDAVYFSRIRTPALTWFLRTHGWPEALASLTTTQAAALDHLLWDVGLDFDRAGGVVSPRKTGIYGSF
;
A
#
# COMPACT_ATOMS: atom_id res chain seq x y z
N MET A 1 36.45 30.33 -45.49
CA MET A 1 34.99 30.50 -45.70
C MET A 1 34.28 29.85 -44.53
N THR A 2 33.77 30.65 -43.60
CA THR A 2 33.15 30.19 -42.35
C THR A 2 31.64 30.26 -42.53
N VAL A 3 30.97 29.10 -42.53
CA VAL A 3 29.51 29.03 -42.68
C VAL A 3 28.89 29.37 -41.32
N ALA A 4 28.22 30.51 -41.23
CA ALA A 4 27.52 30.93 -40.03
C ALA A 4 26.32 30.02 -39.76
N ALA A 5 26.26 29.45 -38.55
CA ALA A 5 25.15 28.62 -38.10
C ALA A 5 23.88 29.48 -37.97
N ARG A 6 22.78 29.00 -38.57
CA ARG A 6 21.47 29.66 -38.45
C ARG A 6 20.97 29.52 -37.00
N PRO A 7 20.48 30.61 -36.38
CA PRO A 7 19.86 30.51 -35.07
C PRO A 7 18.57 29.70 -35.15
N SER A 8 18.49 28.60 -34.39
CA SER A 8 17.25 27.85 -34.19
C SER A 8 16.42 28.53 -33.11
N LEU A 9 15.16 28.83 -33.42
CA LEU A 9 14.21 29.33 -32.43
C LEU A 9 13.99 28.28 -31.33
N PRO A 10 13.90 28.69 -30.05
CA PRO A 10 13.64 27.76 -28.96
C PRO A 10 12.26 27.11 -29.16
N THR A 11 12.25 25.79 -29.32
CA THR A 11 11.02 25.01 -29.36
C THR A 11 10.37 25.14 -27.99
N VAL A 12 9.20 25.80 -27.92
CA VAL A 12 8.36 25.77 -26.72
C VAL A 12 7.94 24.32 -26.53
N GLN A 13 8.60 23.62 -25.61
CA GLN A 13 8.15 22.31 -25.16
C GLN A 13 6.78 22.53 -24.52
N GLY A 14 5.72 22.13 -25.22
CA GLY A 14 4.37 22.14 -24.67
C GLY A 14 4.37 21.40 -23.34
N SER A 15 3.81 22.01 -22.30
CA SER A 15 3.65 21.37 -21.00
C SER A 15 2.91 20.05 -21.19
N ALA A 16 3.43 18.97 -20.59
CA ALA A 16 2.74 17.69 -20.58
C ALA A 16 1.28 17.87 -20.10
N PRO A 17 0.31 17.12 -20.68
CA PRO A 17 -1.07 17.19 -20.23
C PRO A 17 -1.15 16.88 -18.72
N PRO A 18 -2.09 17.51 -17.99
CA PRO A 18 -2.26 17.25 -16.57
C PRO A 18 -2.54 15.76 -16.34
N ALA A 19 -1.96 15.21 -15.26
CA ALA A 19 -2.17 13.82 -14.89
C ALA A 19 -3.68 13.52 -14.72
N PRO A 20 -4.14 12.33 -15.14
CA PRO A 20 -5.53 11.96 -14.99
C PRO A 20 -5.96 11.96 -13.51
N ARG A 21 -7.21 12.32 -13.27
CA ARG A 21 -7.84 12.47 -11.95
C ARG A 21 -9.10 11.61 -11.89
N ALA A 22 -9.49 11.17 -10.69
CA ALA A 22 -10.73 10.43 -10.54
C ALA A 22 -11.92 11.26 -11.03
N ARG A 23 -12.78 10.65 -11.85
CA ARG A 23 -14.03 11.24 -12.32
C ARG A 23 -15.22 10.81 -11.45
N THR A 24 -15.08 9.68 -10.78
CA THR A 24 -16.06 9.14 -9.84
C THR A 24 -16.09 9.99 -8.59
N SER A 25 -17.29 10.29 -8.11
CA SER A 25 -17.46 10.99 -6.84
C SER A 25 -16.91 10.14 -5.69
N PHE A 26 -16.09 10.74 -4.84
CA PHE A 26 -15.56 10.04 -3.67
C PHE A 26 -16.66 9.72 -2.66
N GLU A 27 -16.63 8.48 -2.16
CA GLU A 27 -17.57 8.00 -1.15
C GLU A 27 -17.38 8.74 0.18
N ARG A 28 -18.50 8.93 0.88
CA ARG A 28 -18.56 9.56 2.20
C ARG A 28 -18.92 8.55 3.28
N VAL A 29 -18.42 8.81 4.48
CA VAL A 29 -18.67 8.01 5.68
C VAL A 29 -20.14 8.08 6.07
N GLY A 30 -20.75 6.90 6.25
CA GLY A 30 -22.09 6.75 6.83
C GLY A 30 -22.05 6.32 8.30
N PRO A 31 -23.23 6.14 8.93
CA PRO A 31 -23.32 5.79 10.35
C PRO A 31 -22.81 4.37 10.68
N GLU A 32 -22.85 3.45 9.72
CA GLU A 32 -22.44 2.05 9.88
C GLU A 32 -20.96 1.81 9.48
N ASP A 33 -20.22 2.87 9.15
CA ASP A 33 -18.83 2.74 8.72
C ASP A 33 -17.92 2.27 9.85
N GLN A 34 -17.07 1.30 9.53
CA GLN A 34 -16.05 0.79 10.44
C GLN A 34 -14.67 1.23 9.98
N PHE A 35 -13.76 1.39 10.94
CA PHE A 35 -12.43 1.93 10.71
C PHE A 35 -11.38 0.97 11.23
N HIS A 36 -10.50 0.54 10.34
CA HIS A 36 -9.49 -0.46 10.61
C HIS A 36 -8.11 -0.02 10.13
N ASP A 37 -7.09 -0.39 10.89
CA ASP A 37 -5.71 -0.34 10.43
C ASP A 37 -5.39 -1.49 9.45
N TYR A 38 -4.18 -1.49 8.88
CA TYR A 38 -3.78 -2.49 7.89
C TYR A 38 -3.74 -3.93 8.40
N VAL A 39 -3.88 -4.19 9.71
CA VAL A 39 -4.04 -5.54 10.28
C VAL A 39 -5.49 -5.87 10.66
N LEU A 40 -6.46 -5.14 10.08
CA LEU A 40 -7.87 -5.15 10.44
C LEU A 40 -8.14 -4.86 11.93
N GLY A 41 -7.20 -4.21 12.63
CA GLY A 41 -7.39 -3.76 14.00
C GLY A 41 -8.28 -2.53 14.03
N ALA A 42 -9.47 -2.66 14.62
CA ALA A 42 -10.41 -1.55 14.75
C ALA A 42 -9.80 -0.35 15.49
N TYR A 43 -10.23 0.85 15.12
CA TYR A 43 -9.92 2.09 15.83
C TYR A 43 -11.11 3.05 15.82
N THR A 44 -11.16 3.93 16.82
CA THR A 44 -12.13 5.02 16.85
C THR A 44 -11.60 6.20 16.03
N PRO A 45 -12.38 6.78 15.10
CA PRO A 45 -12.00 8.00 14.39
C PRO A 45 -11.54 9.09 15.35
N VAL A 46 -10.50 9.83 14.97
CA VAL A 46 -9.90 10.86 15.84
C VAL A 46 -10.65 12.20 15.81
N ALA A 47 -11.68 12.31 14.98
CA ALA A 47 -12.58 13.45 14.83
C ALA A 47 -13.97 12.95 14.35
N PRO A 48 -15.04 13.76 14.43
CA PRO A 48 -16.34 13.39 13.86
C PRO A 48 -16.19 13.00 12.38
N ALA A 49 -16.72 11.83 12.02
CA ALA A 49 -16.46 11.18 10.74
C ALA A 49 -17.63 11.27 9.76
N GLU A 50 -18.88 11.34 10.23
CA GLU A 50 -20.06 11.31 9.37
C GLU A 50 -20.01 12.39 8.27
N GLY A 51 -20.29 11.98 7.03
CA GLY A 51 -20.25 12.86 5.86
C GLY A 51 -18.85 13.23 5.36
N LYS A 52 -17.77 12.87 6.05
CA LYS A 52 -16.39 13.05 5.59
C LYS A 52 -15.99 11.97 4.57
N LEU A 53 -14.83 12.11 3.93
CA LEU A 53 -14.41 11.19 2.86
C LEU A 53 -13.91 9.86 3.43
N ARG A 54 -14.29 8.74 2.82
CA ARG A 54 -13.72 7.43 3.14
C ARG A 54 -12.25 7.34 2.69
N SER A 55 -11.48 6.45 3.32
CA SER A 55 -10.09 6.15 2.92
C SER A 55 -9.97 5.77 1.44
N LEU A 56 -11.02 5.12 0.92
CA LEU A 56 -11.18 4.72 -0.49
C LEU A 56 -10.93 5.84 -1.50
N ALA A 57 -11.08 7.12 -1.12
CA ALA A 57 -10.77 8.25 -2.00
C ALA A 57 -9.34 8.19 -2.57
N LEU A 58 -8.35 7.81 -1.75
CA LEU A 58 -6.96 7.68 -2.20
C LEU A 58 -6.76 6.48 -3.13
N LEU A 59 -7.44 5.37 -2.85
CA LEU A 59 -7.39 4.18 -3.71
C LEU A 59 -7.99 4.50 -5.09
N VAL A 60 -9.15 5.14 -5.15
CA VAL A 60 -9.80 5.53 -6.41
C VAL A 60 -8.96 6.52 -7.20
N GLU A 61 -8.39 7.53 -6.54
CA GLU A 61 -7.47 8.47 -7.19
C GLU A 61 -6.23 7.76 -7.76
N SER A 62 -5.69 6.75 -7.07
CA SER A 62 -4.56 5.98 -7.56
C SER A 62 -4.87 5.16 -8.82
N PHE A 63 -6.08 4.60 -8.93
CA PHE A 63 -6.52 3.94 -10.16
C PHE A 63 -6.65 4.93 -11.31
N ALA A 64 -7.23 6.11 -11.07
CA ALA A 64 -7.38 7.14 -12.08
C ALA A 64 -6.02 7.63 -12.60
N LEU A 65 -5.02 7.78 -11.72
CA LEU A 65 -3.65 8.14 -12.11
C LEU A 65 -2.99 7.10 -13.01
N ALA A 66 -3.34 5.82 -12.86
CA ALA A 66 -2.91 4.76 -13.76
C ALA A 66 -3.75 4.64 -15.04
N GLY A 67 -4.82 5.45 -15.19
CA GLY A 67 -5.79 5.31 -16.28
C GLY A 67 -6.69 4.09 -16.17
N LEU A 68 -6.85 3.53 -14.95
CA LEU A 68 -7.55 2.26 -14.66
C LEU A 68 -8.71 2.43 -13.67
N GLU A 69 -9.32 3.62 -13.64
CA GLU A 69 -10.39 3.94 -12.69
C GLU A 69 -11.57 2.95 -12.76
N GLU A 70 -11.99 2.59 -13.97
CA GLU A 70 -13.13 1.68 -14.16
C GLU A 70 -12.82 0.25 -13.70
N GLU A 71 -11.65 -0.27 -14.09
CA GLU A 71 -11.16 -1.58 -13.72
C GLU A 71 -10.95 -1.69 -12.20
N GLY A 72 -10.34 -0.66 -11.60
CA GLY A 72 -10.12 -0.59 -10.16
C GLY A 72 -11.44 -0.52 -9.37
N LEU A 73 -12.41 0.26 -9.83
CA LEU A 73 -13.74 0.28 -9.20
C LEU A 73 -14.49 -1.04 -9.37
N ARG A 74 -14.33 -1.73 -10.51
CA ARG A 74 -14.87 -3.09 -10.69
C ARG A 74 -14.27 -4.05 -9.68
N LEU A 75 -12.95 -4.03 -9.49
CA LEU A 75 -12.25 -4.83 -8.49
C LEU A 75 -12.81 -4.59 -7.07
N VAL A 76 -12.96 -3.32 -6.65
CA VAL A 76 -13.53 -2.97 -5.35
C VAL A 76 -14.98 -3.47 -5.20
N ARG A 77 -15.82 -3.30 -6.22
CA ARG A 77 -17.21 -3.77 -6.20
C ARG A 77 -17.29 -5.29 -6.05
N CYS A 78 -16.54 -6.04 -6.85
CA CYS A 78 -16.55 -7.50 -6.78
C CYS A 78 -16.22 -8.00 -5.36
N VAL A 79 -15.21 -7.40 -4.72
CA VAL A 79 -14.81 -7.74 -3.36
C VAL A 79 -15.91 -7.43 -2.34
N ARG A 80 -16.51 -6.23 -2.41
CA ARG A 80 -17.59 -5.84 -1.50
C ARG A 80 -18.84 -6.69 -1.67
N GLU A 81 -19.20 -7.06 -2.89
CA GLU A 81 -20.33 -7.96 -3.17
C GLU A 81 -20.03 -9.40 -2.70
N GLY A 82 -18.77 -9.82 -2.81
CA GLY A 82 -18.35 -11.18 -2.48
C GLY A 82 -18.15 -11.46 -0.99
N LEU A 83 -17.62 -10.48 -0.24
CA LEU A 83 -17.24 -10.63 1.17
C LEU A 83 -17.99 -9.68 2.13
N GLY A 84 -18.60 -8.62 1.62
CA GLY A 84 -19.19 -7.55 2.41
C GLY A 84 -18.26 -6.34 2.58
N ALA A 85 -18.79 -5.29 3.20
CA ALA A 85 -18.07 -4.05 3.47
C ALA A 85 -17.14 -4.18 4.69
N PHE A 86 -16.09 -3.36 4.71
CA PHE A 86 -15.13 -3.19 5.82
C PHE A 86 -14.35 -4.46 6.21
N ARG A 87 -14.29 -5.45 5.32
CA ARG A 87 -13.58 -6.73 5.52
C ARG A 87 -12.31 -6.85 4.70
N THR A 88 -11.95 -5.81 3.94
CA THR A 88 -10.76 -5.81 3.08
C THR A 88 -9.88 -4.63 3.42
N VAL A 89 -8.60 -4.92 3.67
CA VAL A 89 -7.56 -3.90 3.67
C VAL A 89 -7.03 -3.78 2.24
N TRP A 90 -6.73 -2.56 1.82
CA TRP A 90 -6.10 -2.28 0.54
C TRP A 90 -4.76 -1.60 0.76
N GLY A 91 -3.81 -1.84 -0.14
CA GLY A 91 -2.55 -1.14 -0.24
C GLY A 91 -2.36 -0.59 -1.65
N VAL A 92 -1.89 0.64 -1.78
CA VAL A 92 -1.31 1.16 -3.02
C VAL A 92 0.20 1.16 -2.83
N LYS A 93 0.94 0.53 -3.73
CA LYS A 93 2.40 0.45 -3.70
C LYS A 93 2.98 1.20 -4.88
N ARG A 94 4.08 1.91 -4.65
CA ARG A 94 4.88 2.56 -5.69
C ARG A 94 6.31 2.04 -5.67
N VAL A 95 6.79 1.56 -6.81
CA VAL A 95 8.18 1.16 -7.02
C VAL A 95 8.96 2.37 -7.52
N HIS A 96 9.97 2.82 -6.79
CA HIS A 96 10.65 4.08 -7.13
C HIS A 96 11.52 4.00 -8.38
N ALA A 97 12.08 2.82 -8.70
CA ALA A 97 12.94 2.64 -9.86
C ALA A 97 12.20 2.79 -11.20
N THR A 98 10.91 2.44 -11.24
CA THR A 98 10.09 2.45 -12.46
C THR A 98 8.89 3.39 -12.37
N GLU A 99 8.69 4.01 -11.21
CA GLU A 99 7.49 4.76 -10.82
C GLU A 99 6.17 3.98 -10.92
N ALA A 100 6.24 2.67 -11.16
CA ALA A 100 5.08 1.82 -11.34
C ALA A 100 4.23 1.74 -10.07
N MET A 101 2.91 1.69 -10.26
CA MET A 101 1.94 1.45 -9.20
C MET A 101 1.38 0.03 -9.29
N ALA A 102 1.15 -0.54 -8.11
CA ALA A 102 0.44 -1.79 -7.91
C ALA A 102 -0.53 -1.63 -6.73
N TRP A 103 -1.55 -2.45 -6.70
CA TRP A 103 -2.55 -2.50 -5.63
C TRP A 103 -2.52 -3.86 -4.98
N GLU A 104 -2.70 -3.92 -3.67
CA GLU A 104 -2.81 -5.18 -2.97
C GLU A 104 -4.08 -5.19 -2.13
N LEU A 105 -4.80 -6.31 -2.15
CA LEU A 105 -5.96 -6.54 -1.32
C LEU A 105 -5.63 -7.61 -0.30
N TYR A 106 -5.89 -7.34 0.98
CA TYR A 106 -5.60 -8.23 2.09
C TYR A 106 -6.91 -8.69 2.73
N PHE A 107 -6.99 -10.00 2.94
CA PHE A 107 -8.14 -10.70 3.48
C PHE A 107 -7.70 -11.46 4.73
N TYR A 108 -8.30 -11.14 5.88
CA TYR A 108 -7.95 -11.77 7.16
C TYR A 108 -9.00 -12.81 7.56
N ASP A 109 -8.51 -13.91 8.13
CA ASP A 109 -9.28 -14.92 8.84
C ASP A 109 -8.39 -15.49 9.96
N TRP A 110 -8.32 -14.77 11.08
CA TRP A 110 -7.41 -15.08 12.19
C TRP A 110 -7.60 -16.49 12.77
N GLU A 111 -8.84 -16.97 12.79
CA GLU A 111 -9.22 -18.24 13.41
C GLU A 111 -9.50 -19.34 12.38
N ARG A 112 -9.37 -19.06 11.08
CA ARG A 112 -9.81 -19.97 10.00
C ARG A 112 -11.29 -20.35 10.13
N ALA A 113 -12.09 -19.45 10.69
CA ALA A 113 -13.50 -19.68 11.03
C ALA A 113 -14.44 -19.20 9.92
N HIS A 114 -13.94 -18.39 8.98
CA HIS A 114 -14.72 -17.76 7.94
C HIS A 114 -14.65 -18.57 6.64
N ALA A 115 -15.62 -19.47 6.44
CA ALA A 115 -15.70 -20.30 5.24
C ALA A 115 -15.75 -19.49 3.92
N ASP A 116 -16.16 -18.23 4.00
CA ASP A 116 -16.22 -17.29 2.87
C ASP A 116 -14.86 -16.67 2.51
N VAL A 117 -13.82 -16.81 3.34
CA VAL A 117 -12.45 -16.36 3.07
C VAL A 117 -11.57 -17.58 2.76
N SER A 118 -11.56 -17.98 1.49
CA SER A 118 -10.71 -19.07 0.99
C SER A 118 -10.14 -18.74 -0.38
N LEU A 119 -9.00 -19.34 -0.76
CA LEU A 119 -8.41 -19.11 -2.08
C LEU A 119 -9.34 -19.44 -3.25
N PRO A 120 -10.12 -20.55 -3.24
CA PRO A 120 -11.13 -20.80 -4.26
C PRO A 120 -12.20 -19.69 -4.33
N ARG A 121 -12.68 -19.22 -3.18
CA ARG A 121 -13.70 -18.16 -3.13
C ARG A 121 -13.14 -16.82 -3.61
N LEU A 122 -11.93 -16.46 -3.21
CA LEU A 122 -11.25 -15.25 -3.69
C LEU A 122 -11.01 -15.29 -5.20
N ARG A 123 -10.65 -16.45 -5.75
CA ARG A 123 -10.56 -16.65 -7.21
C ARG A 123 -11.87 -16.35 -7.92
N GLU A 124 -12.99 -16.84 -7.40
CA GLU A 124 -14.32 -16.55 -7.97
C GLU A 124 -14.68 -15.06 -7.91
N ILE A 125 -14.46 -14.43 -6.75
CA ILE A 125 -14.74 -13.02 -6.51
C ILE A 125 -13.90 -12.14 -7.45
N LEU A 126 -12.62 -12.47 -7.64
CA LEU A 126 -11.66 -11.63 -8.37
C LEU A 126 -11.60 -11.92 -9.88
N ALA A 127 -12.15 -13.05 -10.34
CA ALA A 127 -12.17 -13.48 -11.75
C ALA A 127 -12.65 -12.40 -12.75
N PRO A 128 -13.61 -11.51 -12.44
CA PRO A 128 -13.98 -10.43 -13.35
C PRO A 128 -12.87 -9.39 -13.61
N SER A 129 -11.85 -9.34 -12.75
CA SER A 129 -10.78 -8.34 -12.77
C SER A 129 -9.39 -8.92 -12.97
N VAL A 130 -9.07 -10.10 -12.45
CA VAL A 130 -7.76 -10.78 -12.57
C VAL A 130 -7.89 -12.30 -12.50
N ASP A 131 -6.90 -13.02 -13.03
CA ASP A 131 -6.79 -14.48 -12.87
C ASP A 131 -5.86 -14.80 -11.68
N VAL A 132 -6.43 -15.15 -10.53
CA VAL A 132 -5.63 -15.54 -9.35
C VAL A 132 -5.14 -16.98 -9.52
N ASP A 133 -3.84 -17.12 -9.73
CA ASP A 133 -3.13 -18.39 -9.86
C ASP A 133 -2.52 -18.82 -8.53
N ALA A 134 -3.38 -19.29 -7.64
CA ALA A 134 -2.98 -19.87 -6.38
C ALA A 134 -3.86 -21.08 -6.08
N ARG A 135 -3.21 -22.18 -5.69
CA ARG A 135 -3.84 -23.44 -5.32
C ARG A 135 -3.21 -23.94 -4.04
N GLU A 136 -4.02 -23.99 -3.00
CA GLU A 136 -3.63 -24.67 -1.78
C GLU A 136 -3.48 -26.17 -2.06
N PRO A 137 -2.29 -26.76 -1.83
CA PRO A 137 -2.12 -28.21 -1.98
C PRO A 137 -2.86 -28.99 -0.89
N PHE A 138 -3.14 -28.34 0.25
CA PHE A 138 -3.90 -28.83 1.39
C PHE A 138 -4.32 -27.63 2.26
N PRO A 139 -5.25 -27.78 3.22
CA PRO A 139 -5.64 -26.68 4.10
C PRO A 139 -4.44 -26.13 4.88
N LEU A 140 -4.11 -24.86 4.64
CA LEU A 140 -3.01 -24.18 5.31
C LEU A 140 -3.51 -23.32 6.47
N PRO A 141 -2.71 -23.19 7.56
CA PRO A 141 -3.10 -22.41 8.73
C PRO A 141 -2.73 -20.93 8.57
N TRP A 142 -2.95 -20.32 7.40
CA TRP A 142 -2.72 -18.89 7.23
C TRP A 142 -3.84 -18.08 7.90
N HIS A 143 -3.50 -16.94 8.48
CA HIS A 143 -4.47 -16.02 9.09
C HIS A 143 -4.77 -14.82 8.20
N MET A 144 -3.97 -14.64 7.14
CA MET A 144 -4.19 -13.64 6.11
C MET A 144 -3.73 -14.19 4.77
N VAL A 145 -4.45 -13.79 3.72
CA VAL A 145 -4.01 -13.92 2.33
C VAL A 145 -4.14 -12.55 1.65
N SER A 146 -3.21 -12.22 0.77
CA SER A 146 -3.30 -11.02 -0.05
C SER A 146 -3.06 -11.31 -1.52
N ILE A 147 -3.60 -10.43 -2.37
CA ILE A 147 -3.50 -10.50 -3.82
C ILE A 147 -2.94 -9.17 -4.32
N GLU A 148 -1.70 -9.18 -4.79
CA GLU A 148 -1.08 -8.02 -5.44
C GLU A 148 -1.42 -8.01 -6.94
N VAL A 149 -1.88 -6.86 -7.42
CA VAL A 149 -2.33 -6.61 -8.78
C VAL A 149 -1.54 -5.43 -9.35
N SER A 150 -0.73 -5.70 -10.37
CA SER A 150 -0.04 -4.64 -11.11
C SER A 150 -0.99 -3.88 -12.04
N SER A 151 -0.56 -2.71 -12.51
CA SER A 151 -1.28 -1.94 -13.54
C SER A 151 -1.54 -2.78 -14.81
N GLU A 152 -0.55 -3.57 -15.23
CA GLU A 152 -0.69 -4.45 -16.39
C GLU A 152 -1.73 -5.56 -16.14
N ALA A 153 -1.64 -6.24 -14.99
CA ALA A 153 -2.58 -7.29 -14.64
C ALA A 153 -4.01 -6.77 -14.53
N LEU A 154 -4.21 -5.59 -13.93
CA LEU A 154 -5.55 -4.99 -13.82
C LEU A 154 -6.12 -4.61 -15.19
N ALA A 155 -5.29 -4.04 -16.07
CA ALA A 155 -5.70 -3.62 -17.42
C ALA A 155 -6.09 -4.81 -18.32
N GLN A 156 -5.33 -5.90 -18.23
CA GLN A 156 -5.45 -7.04 -19.15
C GLN A 156 -6.18 -8.24 -18.53
N ARG A 157 -6.64 -8.13 -17.28
CA ARG A 157 -7.09 -9.26 -16.45
C ARG A 157 -6.03 -10.36 -16.38
N GLY A 158 -4.79 -9.93 -16.18
CA GLY A 158 -3.63 -10.79 -16.13
C GLY A 158 -3.63 -11.73 -14.93
N ARG A 159 -2.70 -12.69 -15.00
CA ARG A 159 -2.47 -13.69 -13.97
C ARG A 159 -1.69 -13.09 -12.80
N VAL A 160 -2.15 -13.34 -11.57
CA VAL A 160 -1.53 -12.86 -10.33
C VAL A 160 -1.36 -14.00 -9.34
N ALA A 161 -0.31 -13.93 -8.50
CA ALA A 161 -0.10 -14.86 -7.40
C ALA A 161 -0.92 -14.45 -6.17
N ALA A 162 -0.99 -15.34 -5.17
CA ALA A 162 -1.45 -14.99 -3.84
C ALA A 162 -0.27 -14.98 -2.86
N HIS A 163 -0.36 -14.17 -1.81
CA HIS A 163 0.61 -14.15 -0.73
C HIS A 163 -0.08 -14.64 0.55
N VAL A 164 0.36 -15.76 1.11
CA VAL A 164 -0.22 -16.35 2.32
C VAL A 164 0.64 -16.06 3.53
N TYR A 165 0.00 -15.75 4.65
CA TYR A 165 0.65 -15.32 5.88
C TYR A 165 0.39 -16.32 6.99
N ILE A 166 1.44 -17.01 7.42
CA ILE A 166 1.41 -18.06 8.42
C ILE A 166 2.29 -17.60 9.58
N ASP A 167 1.66 -17.36 10.74
CA ASP A 167 2.35 -16.83 11.90
C ASP A 167 3.12 -15.53 11.52
N MET A 168 4.42 -15.42 11.72
CA MET A 168 5.17 -14.21 11.38
C MET A 168 5.81 -14.26 9.99
N ARG A 169 5.37 -15.15 9.10
CA ARG A 169 5.99 -15.42 7.80
C ARG A 169 5.01 -15.23 6.65
N SER A 170 5.52 -14.80 5.51
CA SER A 170 4.77 -14.77 4.26
C SER A 170 5.42 -15.59 3.17
N TYR A 171 4.57 -16.14 2.31
CA TYR A 171 4.95 -16.91 1.16
C TYR A 171 4.13 -16.47 -0.05
N GLU A 172 4.79 -16.18 -1.16
CA GLU A 172 4.13 -16.12 -2.45
C GLU A 172 3.73 -17.54 -2.87
N LEU A 173 2.51 -17.70 -3.33
CA LEU A 173 1.92 -18.92 -3.85
C LEU A 173 1.51 -18.67 -5.31
N SER A 174 2.26 -19.26 -6.25
CA SER A 174 1.95 -19.27 -7.67
C SER A 174 1.73 -20.72 -8.12
N GLY A 175 0.53 -21.02 -8.61
CA GLY A 175 0.08 -22.38 -8.80
C GLY A 175 0.07 -23.12 -7.46
N ASP A 176 0.91 -24.15 -7.32
CA ASP A 176 1.14 -24.92 -6.09
C ASP A 176 2.52 -24.67 -5.46
N LYS A 177 3.30 -23.74 -6.01
CA LYS A 177 4.66 -23.44 -5.57
C LYS A 177 4.68 -22.32 -4.54
N PHE A 178 5.37 -22.57 -3.42
CA PHE A 178 5.64 -21.58 -2.38
C PHE A 178 7.03 -20.97 -2.53
N THR A 179 7.10 -19.64 -2.49
CA THR A 179 8.35 -18.88 -2.37
C THR A 179 8.31 -18.10 -1.07
N PHE A 180 9.26 -18.37 -0.16
CA PHE A 180 9.39 -17.60 1.08
C PHE A 180 9.79 -16.15 0.79
N GLU A 181 9.06 -15.19 1.33
CA GLU A 181 9.29 -13.76 1.05
C GLU A 181 9.80 -12.99 2.27
N ASN A 182 9.03 -13.00 3.36
CA ASN A 182 9.26 -12.08 4.48
C ASN A 182 9.06 -12.74 5.85
N VAL A 183 9.83 -12.28 6.84
CA VAL A 183 9.53 -12.41 8.27
C VAL A 183 9.05 -11.06 8.79
N TYR A 184 7.92 -11.01 9.49
CA TYR A 184 7.39 -9.81 10.12
C TYR A 184 7.62 -9.81 11.62
N THR A 185 7.69 -8.63 12.23
CA THR A 185 7.61 -8.44 13.68
C THR A 185 6.82 -7.18 13.96
N PHE A 186 5.73 -7.29 14.71
CA PHE A 186 4.86 -6.18 15.10
C PHE A 186 5.19 -5.72 16.51
N HIS A 187 5.22 -4.41 16.72
CA HIS A 187 5.66 -3.78 17.96
C HIS A 187 4.76 -2.59 18.31
N ASP A 188 4.55 -2.35 19.60
CA ASP A 188 4.08 -1.07 20.13
C ASP A 188 5.26 -0.09 20.22
N PRO A 189 5.29 0.98 19.40
CA PRO A 189 6.41 1.92 19.38
C PRO A 189 6.63 2.66 20.70
N ARG A 190 5.66 2.66 21.63
CA ARG A 190 5.76 3.32 22.94
C ARG A 190 6.49 2.46 23.97
N THR A 191 6.29 1.14 23.92
CA THR A 191 6.81 0.21 24.94
C THR A 191 7.94 -0.66 24.42
N GLU A 192 8.07 -0.83 23.10
CA GLU A 192 8.99 -1.78 22.47
C GLU A 192 10.00 -1.08 21.53
N VAL A 193 10.28 0.20 21.77
CA VAL A 193 11.21 0.98 20.93
C VAL A 193 12.58 0.31 20.82
N ASP A 194 13.11 -0.26 21.91
CA ASP A 194 14.42 -0.92 21.89
C ASP A 194 14.42 -2.17 20.98
N MET A 195 13.30 -2.90 20.93
CA MET A 195 13.15 -4.06 20.04
C MET A 195 13.09 -3.62 18.57
N ILE A 196 12.36 -2.55 18.27
CA ILE A 196 12.32 -1.94 16.93
C ILE A 196 13.72 -1.52 16.50
N LEU A 197 14.44 -0.78 17.36
CA LEU A 197 15.80 -0.32 17.07
C LEU A 197 16.77 -1.48 16.89
N HIS A 198 16.67 -2.52 17.73
CA HIS A 198 17.48 -3.72 17.60
C HIS A 198 17.26 -4.40 16.25
N ARG A 199 16.00 -4.54 15.80
CA ARG A 199 15.66 -5.14 14.51
C ARG A 199 16.23 -4.35 13.33
N LEU A 200 16.07 -3.02 13.36
CA LEU A 200 16.60 -2.15 12.30
C LEU A 200 18.13 -2.21 12.24
N ARG A 201 18.80 -2.11 13.39
CA ARG A 201 20.27 -2.20 13.48
C ARG A 201 20.82 -3.58 13.09
N SER A 202 20.00 -4.62 13.16
CA SER A 202 20.35 -5.97 12.74
C SER A 202 20.06 -6.25 11.27
N SER A 203 19.51 -5.28 10.53
CA SER A 203 19.28 -5.38 9.10
C SER A 203 20.60 -5.41 8.35
N VAL A 204 20.76 -6.36 7.43
CA VAL A 204 21.90 -6.38 6.49
C VAL A 204 21.79 -5.30 5.41
N HIS A 205 20.65 -4.61 5.34
CA HIS A 205 20.32 -3.59 4.35
C HIS A 205 20.35 -2.17 4.92
N PHE A 206 20.84 -1.99 6.16
CA PHE A 206 20.91 -0.69 6.82
C PHE A 206 22.14 -0.60 7.74
N ASP A 207 22.81 0.55 7.72
CA ASP A 207 23.95 0.84 8.58
C ASP A 207 23.69 2.11 9.39
N PRO A 208 23.39 1.99 10.68
CA PRO A 208 22.94 3.11 11.50
C PRO A 208 23.97 4.23 11.62
N ASP A 209 25.27 3.93 11.51
CA ASP A 209 26.34 4.91 11.69
C ASP A 209 26.53 5.76 10.43
N ARG A 210 26.22 5.21 9.26
CA ARG A 210 26.35 5.91 7.97
C ARG A 210 25.05 6.50 7.45
N ASP A 211 23.95 5.76 7.60
CA ASP A 211 22.67 6.08 6.98
C ASP A 211 21.76 6.93 7.89
N GLY A 212 21.99 6.87 9.21
CA GLY A 212 21.20 7.57 10.21
C GLY A 212 19.79 7.00 10.38
N LEU A 213 19.41 6.70 11.61
CA LEU A 213 18.10 6.12 11.92
C LEU A 213 16.90 6.97 11.48
N ALA A 214 17.06 8.31 11.44
CA ALA A 214 16.00 9.21 11.03
C ALA A 214 15.54 8.99 9.58
N THR A 215 16.35 8.35 8.75
CA THR A 215 16.01 7.98 7.37
C THR A 215 14.91 6.92 7.32
N LEU A 216 14.93 5.96 8.25
CA LEU A 216 13.91 4.91 8.35
C LEU A 216 12.80 5.25 9.35
N MET A 217 13.10 6.02 10.40
CA MET A 217 12.15 6.44 11.44
C MET A 217 12.09 7.97 11.56
N PRO A 218 11.55 8.67 10.55
CA PRO A 218 11.49 10.12 10.53
C PRO A 218 10.49 10.64 11.59
N PRO A 219 10.73 11.82 12.20
CA PRO A 219 9.90 12.35 13.27
C PRO A 219 8.37 12.37 13.00
N PRO A 220 7.87 12.72 11.79
CA PRO A 220 6.43 12.69 11.49
C PRO A 220 5.78 11.32 11.63
N LEU A 221 6.53 10.23 11.45
CA LEU A 221 6.02 8.85 11.51
C LEU A 221 6.18 8.19 12.88
N ARG A 222 6.99 8.77 13.78
CA ARG A 222 7.21 8.22 15.14
C ARG A 222 5.96 8.23 16.01
N ARG A 223 5.01 9.12 15.73
CA ARG A 223 3.71 9.20 16.42
C ARG A 223 2.67 8.28 15.77
N CYS A 224 3.07 7.05 15.47
CA CYS A 224 2.21 5.97 14.99
C CYS A 224 1.63 5.17 16.17
N GLY A 225 0.60 4.36 15.88
CA GLY A 225 -0.01 3.46 16.85
C GLY A 225 0.67 2.09 16.93
N LYS A 226 1.20 1.58 15.82
CA LYS A 226 1.95 0.32 15.74
C LYS A 226 3.09 0.46 14.74
N MET A 227 4.14 -0.32 14.93
CA MET A 227 5.20 -0.47 13.93
C MET A 227 5.37 -1.94 13.56
N CYS A 228 5.69 -2.20 12.29
CA CYS A 228 6.15 -3.51 11.86
C CYS A 228 7.50 -3.39 11.20
N VAL A 229 8.43 -4.28 11.54
CA VAL A 229 9.69 -4.46 10.82
C VAL A 229 9.61 -5.79 10.08
N ALA A 230 9.82 -5.75 8.77
CA ALA A 230 9.85 -6.94 7.93
C ALA A 230 11.26 -7.18 7.39
N ASN A 231 11.78 -8.40 7.56
CA ASN A 231 13.01 -8.84 6.94
C ASN A 231 12.72 -9.59 5.65
N LYS A 232 13.33 -9.19 4.54
CA LYS A 232 13.14 -9.83 3.23
C LYS A 232 14.47 -10.19 2.61
N ARG A 233 14.44 -10.99 1.54
CA ARG A 233 15.67 -11.51 0.92
C ARG A 233 16.57 -10.44 0.31
N ALA A 234 15.99 -9.40 -0.29
CA ALA A 234 16.71 -8.40 -1.09
C ALA A 234 16.56 -6.96 -0.59
N SER A 235 15.76 -6.76 0.45
CA SER A 235 15.41 -5.48 1.05
C SER A 235 14.78 -5.76 2.40
N ASP A 236 14.74 -4.78 3.29
CA ASP A 236 13.92 -4.84 4.50
C ASP A 236 12.83 -3.77 4.44
N ALA A 237 11.88 -3.80 5.36
CA ALA A 237 10.82 -2.81 5.40
C ALA A 237 10.42 -2.38 6.80
N VAL A 238 9.98 -1.12 6.91
CA VAL A 238 9.33 -0.58 8.10
C VAL A 238 7.94 -0.09 7.74
N TYR A 239 6.95 -0.48 8.55
CA TYR A 239 5.58 -0.05 8.43
C TYR A 239 5.19 0.76 9.66
N PHE A 240 4.47 1.85 9.42
CA PHE A 240 3.95 2.75 10.44
C PHE A 240 2.44 2.73 10.35
N SER A 241 1.81 2.28 11.43
CA SER A 241 0.37 2.16 11.50
C SER A 241 -0.28 3.34 12.20
N ARG A 242 -1.51 3.67 11.83
CA ARG A 242 -2.35 4.65 12.52
C ARG A 242 -1.72 6.05 12.62
N ILE A 243 -1.08 6.52 11.55
CA ILE A 243 -0.57 7.89 11.43
C ILE A 243 -1.69 8.86 11.01
N ARG A 244 -1.58 10.14 11.36
CA ARG A 244 -2.57 11.15 10.97
C ARG A 244 -2.33 11.67 9.54
N THR A 245 -3.37 12.24 8.92
CA THR A 245 -3.33 12.82 7.57
C THR A 245 -2.17 13.81 7.30
N PRO A 246 -1.72 14.66 8.24
CA PRO A 246 -0.53 15.49 8.03
C PRO A 246 0.76 14.66 7.84
N ALA A 247 0.90 13.55 8.57
CA ALA A 247 2.05 12.65 8.44
C ALA A 247 2.00 11.86 7.13
N LEU A 248 0.80 11.44 6.69
CA LEU A 248 0.61 10.85 5.35
C LEU A 248 0.99 11.86 4.26
N THR A 249 0.54 13.11 4.36
CA THR A 249 0.87 14.17 3.39
C THR A 249 2.38 14.38 3.30
N TRP A 250 3.05 14.42 4.47
CA TRP A 250 4.52 14.47 4.53
C TRP A 250 5.16 13.26 3.85
N PHE A 251 4.65 12.05 4.10
CA PHE A 251 5.16 10.80 3.52
C PHE A 251 5.05 10.80 1.99
N LEU A 252 3.87 11.13 1.46
CA LEU A 252 3.64 11.20 0.01
C LEU A 252 4.61 12.16 -0.67
N ARG A 253 4.77 13.38 -0.12
CA ARG A 253 5.69 14.38 -0.67
C ARG A 253 7.16 13.97 -0.55
N THR A 254 7.57 13.43 0.59
CA THR A 254 8.96 13.05 0.86
C THR A 254 9.42 11.90 -0.04
N HIS A 255 8.54 10.95 -0.29
CA HIS A 255 8.81 9.82 -1.19
C HIS A 255 8.38 10.11 -2.64
N GLY A 256 8.11 11.38 -2.97
CA GLY A 256 7.89 11.86 -4.33
C GLY A 256 6.65 11.29 -5.02
N TRP A 257 5.65 10.79 -4.29
CA TRP A 257 4.39 10.27 -4.85
C TRP A 257 3.74 11.26 -5.82
N PRO A 258 2.92 10.79 -6.78
CA PRO A 258 2.23 11.68 -7.72
C PRO A 258 1.57 12.86 -6.99
N GLU A 259 1.84 14.08 -7.47
CA GLU A 259 1.34 15.31 -6.85
C GLU A 259 -0.19 15.27 -6.68
N ALA A 260 -0.87 14.52 -7.52
CA ALA A 260 -2.29 14.28 -7.42
C ALA A 260 -2.74 13.67 -6.08
N LEU A 261 -2.04 12.67 -5.57
CA LEU A 261 -2.33 12.04 -4.27
C LEU A 261 -1.92 12.95 -3.10
N ALA A 262 -0.76 13.60 -3.20
CA ALA A 262 -0.28 14.52 -2.16
C ALA A 262 -1.17 15.79 -2.04
N SER A 263 -1.65 16.31 -3.17
CA SER A 263 -2.59 17.44 -3.20
C SER A 263 -3.98 17.03 -2.70
N LEU A 264 -4.44 15.80 -2.95
CA LEU A 264 -5.70 15.30 -2.39
C LEU A 264 -5.69 15.33 -0.85
N THR A 265 -4.63 14.82 -0.21
CA THR A 265 -4.54 14.81 1.26
C THR A 265 -4.41 16.22 1.86
N THR A 266 -3.85 17.16 1.09
CA THR A 266 -3.72 18.56 1.49
C THR A 266 -5.04 19.32 1.34
N THR A 267 -5.69 19.20 0.18
CA THR A 267 -6.91 19.95 -0.17
C THR A 267 -8.14 19.41 0.56
N GLN A 268 -8.19 18.11 0.83
CA GLN A 268 -9.25 17.44 1.59
C GLN A 268 -8.85 17.19 3.04
N ALA A 269 -7.89 17.93 3.60
CA ALA A 269 -7.38 17.66 4.94
C ALA A 269 -8.47 17.59 6.01
N ALA A 270 -9.42 18.54 6.00
CA ALA A 270 -10.56 18.55 6.93
C ALA A 270 -11.57 17.40 6.68
N ALA A 271 -11.65 16.87 5.46
CA ALA A 271 -12.50 15.74 5.13
C ALA A 271 -11.81 14.38 5.38
N LEU A 272 -10.52 14.38 5.70
CA LEU A 272 -9.72 13.18 5.97
C LEU A 272 -9.12 13.17 7.38
N ASP A 273 -9.35 14.21 8.19
CA ASP A 273 -8.75 14.38 9.52
C ASP A 273 -9.23 13.34 10.56
N HIS A 274 -10.37 12.70 10.31
CA HIS A 274 -10.94 11.64 11.15
C HIS A 274 -10.25 10.28 10.93
N LEU A 275 -9.55 10.10 9.81
CA LEU A 275 -8.89 8.86 9.43
C LEU A 275 -7.51 8.73 10.10
N LEU A 276 -7.12 7.48 10.30
CA LEU A 276 -5.76 7.09 10.56
C LEU A 276 -5.29 6.24 9.39
N TRP A 277 -4.05 6.46 8.98
CA TRP A 277 -3.45 5.85 7.79
C TRP A 277 -2.33 4.93 8.19
N ASP A 278 -2.02 3.99 7.31
CA ASP A 278 -0.82 3.19 7.44
C ASP A 278 0.07 3.38 6.22
N VAL A 279 1.38 3.34 6.44
CA VAL A 279 2.38 3.47 5.37
C VAL A 279 3.50 2.47 5.56
N GLY A 280 4.12 2.08 4.45
CA GLY A 280 5.24 1.13 4.42
C GLY A 280 6.38 1.67 3.59
N LEU A 281 7.61 1.40 4.04
CA LEU A 281 8.85 1.76 3.36
C LEU A 281 9.70 0.51 3.25
N ASP A 282 9.81 -0.04 2.05
CA ASP A 282 10.82 -1.04 1.70
C ASP A 282 12.11 -0.31 1.31
N PHE A 283 13.25 -0.73 1.85
CA PHE A 283 14.54 -0.12 1.64
C PHE A 283 15.63 -1.16 1.38
N ASP A 284 16.64 -0.75 0.61
CA ASP A 284 17.88 -1.51 0.45
C ASP A 284 19.10 -0.57 0.54
N ARG A 285 20.28 -1.16 0.40
CA ARG A 285 21.56 -0.43 0.34
C ARG A 285 22.32 -0.70 -0.95
N ALA A 286 21.64 -0.80 -2.09
CA ALA A 286 22.27 -1.17 -3.36
C ALA A 286 23.34 -0.16 -3.84
N GLY A 287 23.31 1.09 -3.35
CA GLY A 287 24.27 2.16 -3.70
C GLY A 287 25.23 2.56 -2.58
N GLY A 288 25.38 1.76 -1.53
CA GLY A 288 26.20 2.10 -0.36
C GLY A 288 25.57 3.10 0.61
N VAL A 289 24.36 3.58 0.30
CA VAL A 289 23.50 4.40 1.17
C VAL A 289 22.11 3.78 1.17
N VAL A 290 21.42 3.83 2.30
CA VAL A 290 20.04 3.35 2.39
C VAL A 290 19.13 4.16 1.44
N SER A 291 18.27 3.48 0.69
CA SER A 291 17.35 4.13 -0.24
C SER A 291 15.97 3.46 -0.29
N PRO A 292 14.89 4.23 -0.47
CA PRO A 292 13.55 3.69 -0.65
C PRO A 292 13.46 2.92 -1.98
N ARG A 293 13.09 1.64 -1.92
CA ARG A 293 12.85 0.80 -3.10
C ARG A 293 11.39 0.83 -3.51
N LYS A 294 10.53 0.67 -2.51
CA LYS A 294 9.08 0.66 -2.67
C LYS A 294 8.47 1.34 -1.46
N THR A 295 7.44 2.14 -1.68
CA THR A 295 6.62 2.69 -0.60
C THR A 295 5.18 2.26 -0.78
N GLY A 296 4.44 2.19 0.31
CA GLY A 296 3.03 1.81 0.29
C GLY A 296 2.19 2.70 1.19
N ILE A 297 0.93 2.89 0.81
CA ILE A 297 -0.12 3.50 1.63
C ILE A 297 -1.27 2.51 1.76
N TYR A 298 -1.93 2.45 2.92
CA TYR A 298 -2.97 1.47 3.19
C TYR A 298 -4.22 2.10 3.82
N GLY A 299 -5.33 1.40 3.64
CA GLY A 299 -6.61 1.69 4.28
C GLY A 299 -7.53 0.47 4.19
N SER A 300 -8.81 0.65 4.48
CA SER A 300 -9.82 -0.42 4.43
C SER A 300 -11.11 0.03 3.75
N PHE A 301 -11.87 -0.92 3.20
CA PHE A 301 -13.21 -0.70 2.63
C PHE A 301 -14.12 -1.92 2.78
#